data_AF-A0A1B6EHU9-F1
#
_entry.id   AF-A0A1B6EHU9-F1
#
_cell.length_a   1.000
_cell.length_b   1.000
_cell.length_c   1.000
_cell.angle_alpha   90.00
_cell.angle_beta   90.00
_cell.angle_gamma   90.00
#
_symmetry.space_group_name_H-M   'P 1'
#
loop_
_entity.id
_entity.type
_entity.pdbx_description
1 polymer ?
#
loop_
_entity_poly.entity_id
_entity_poly.type
_entity_poly.pdbx_seq_one_letter_code
_entity_poly.pdbx_strand_id
1 'polypeptide(L)'
;VINHNPICSCPNGLTGDPFVRCQPIPPPQQAPPTNPCQPSPCGPNSQCKVSGDSPSCSCLPDFIGTPPNCRPECVSNSECSSHLACINQKCKDPCPGTCGANAMCRVVSHTPQCVCVVGYTGDPFVQCILQQAEPIQEISTPCTPSPCGSNAVCREQNGAGACTCLPDYIGNPYEGCRPECT
;
A
#
# COMPACT_ATOMS: atom_id res chain seq x y z
N VAL A 1 30.25 6.71 90.70
CA VAL A 1 29.55 7.91 90.17
C VAL A 1 29.24 7.62 88.72
N ILE A 2 27.97 7.41 88.42
CA ILE A 2 27.51 6.99 87.08
C ILE A 2 27.67 8.22 86.18
N ASN A 3 28.19 8.03 84.96
CA ASN A 3 28.46 9.08 83.98
C ASN A 3 27.15 9.82 83.65
N HIS A 4 26.89 10.96 84.29
CA HIS A 4 25.73 11.80 83.96
C HIS A 4 26.13 12.64 82.76
N ASN A 5 25.89 12.11 81.56
CA ASN A 5 25.99 12.90 80.35
C ASN A 5 24.76 13.82 80.29
N PRO A 6 24.90 15.15 80.50
CA PRO A 6 23.75 16.05 80.45
C PRO A 6 23.16 16.04 79.05
N ILE A 7 21.83 15.90 78.95
CA ILE A 7 21.13 15.99 77.67
C ILE A 7 20.74 17.46 77.48
N CYS A 8 21.50 18.17 76.66
CA CYS A 8 21.18 19.53 76.25
C CYS A 8 20.52 19.51 74.87
N SER A 9 19.50 20.34 74.66
CA SER A 9 18.85 20.58 73.38
C SER A 9 18.67 22.07 73.14
N CYS A 10 18.62 22.49 71.87
CA CYS A 10 18.38 23.88 71.55
C CYS A 10 16.92 24.29 71.85
N PRO A 11 16.68 25.53 72.34
CA PRO A 11 15.33 26.06 72.50
C PRO A 11 14.55 26.13 71.19
N ASN A 12 13.22 26.15 71.27
CA ASN A 12 12.33 26.23 70.11
C ASN A 12 12.72 27.38 69.16
N GLY A 13 12.84 27.08 67.87
CA GLY A 13 13.23 28.06 66.85
C GLY A 13 14.74 28.17 66.59
N LEU A 14 15.57 27.39 67.29
CA LEU A 14 17.01 27.31 67.07
C LEU A 14 17.45 25.89 66.69
N THR A 15 18.54 25.77 65.94
CA THR A 15 19.19 24.52 65.52
C THR A 15 20.70 24.61 65.74
N GLY A 16 21.43 23.50 65.67
CA GLY A 16 22.88 23.43 65.89
C GLY A 16 23.28 22.61 67.11
N ASP A 17 24.50 22.82 67.60
CA ASP A 17 25.05 22.08 68.74
C ASP A 17 24.72 22.79 70.06
N PRO A 18 23.93 22.17 70.97
CA PRO A 18 23.55 22.74 72.26
C PRO A 18 24.72 22.99 73.23
N PHE A 19 25.86 22.33 73.03
CA PHE A 19 27.06 22.48 73.86
C PHE A 19 28.03 23.53 73.32
N VAL A 20 27.89 23.93 72.05
CA VAL A 20 28.74 24.96 71.42
C VAL A 20 27.95 26.25 71.22
N ARG A 21 26.89 26.21 70.40
CA ARG A 21 26.02 27.37 70.12
C ARG A 21 24.81 26.93 69.28
N CYS A 22 23.61 27.30 69.74
CA CYS A 22 22.39 27.23 68.95
C CYS A 22 22.26 28.48 68.03
N GLN A 23 21.77 28.29 66.81
CA GLN A 23 21.57 29.33 65.78
C GLN A 23 20.11 29.36 65.33
N PRO A 24 19.57 30.52 64.88
CA PRO A 24 18.20 30.60 64.36
C PRO A 24 17.99 29.59 63.24
N ILE A 25 16.88 28.86 63.30
CA ILE A 25 16.49 27.98 62.19
C ILE A 25 16.34 28.89 60.96
N PRO A 26 17.16 28.70 59.90
CA PRO A 26 17.02 29.51 58.70
C PRO A 26 15.59 29.33 58.16
N PRO A 27 14.97 30.41 57.63
CA PRO A 27 13.66 30.28 57.02
C PRO A 27 13.72 29.18 55.97
N PRO A 28 12.68 28.34 55.85
CA PRO A 28 12.66 27.28 54.85
C PRO A 28 12.95 27.91 53.49
N GLN A 29 14.08 27.54 52.91
CA GLN A 29 14.42 27.94 51.55
C GLN A 29 13.37 27.29 50.65
N GLN A 30 12.61 28.11 49.91
CA GLN A 30 11.74 27.57 48.87
C GLN A 30 12.65 26.81 47.91
N ALA A 31 12.41 25.51 47.79
CA ALA A 31 13.13 24.70 46.82
C ALA A 31 13.00 25.38 45.44
N PRO A 32 14.06 25.47 44.64
CA PRO A 32 13.96 26.03 43.30
C PRO A 32 12.85 25.28 42.54
N PRO A 33 12.05 25.97 41.69
CA PRO A 33 11.00 25.33 40.94
C PRO A 33 11.62 24.22 40.08
N THR A 34 11.34 22.97 40.45
CA THR A 34 11.77 21.81 39.67
C THR A 34 10.88 21.69 38.45
N ASN A 35 11.48 21.45 37.28
CA ASN A 35 10.70 21.30 36.06
C ASN A 35 9.82 20.05 36.16
N PRO A 36 8.47 20.17 36.16
CA PRO A 36 7.57 19.04 36.33
C PRO A 36 7.57 18.07 35.14
N CYS A 37 8.20 18.44 34.01
CA CYS A 37 8.40 17.59 32.84
C CYS A 37 9.72 16.80 32.86
N GLN A 38 10.51 16.86 33.93
CA GLN A 38 11.82 16.21 33.98
C GLN A 38 12.03 15.40 35.27
N PRO A 39 11.95 14.05 35.23
CA PRO A 39 11.64 13.22 34.05
C PRO A 39 10.18 13.35 33.59
N SER A 40 9.91 13.10 32.31
CA SER A 40 8.56 13.30 31.74
C SER A 40 7.54 12.31 32.34
N PRO A 41 6.43 12.80 32.92
CA PRO A 41 5.36 11.93 33.42
C PRO A 41 4.38 11.46 32.33
N CYS A 42 4.51 11.96 31.10
CA CYS A 42 3.48 11.84 30.07
C CYS A 42 3.49 10.51 29.27
N GLY A 43 4.41 9.59 29.56
CA GLY A 43 4.54 8.34 28.80
C GLY A 43 5.12 8.50 27.39
N PRO A 44 5.28 7.40 26.64
CA PRO A 44 5.84 7.41 25.29
C PRO A 44 4.93 8.13 24.30
N ASN A 45 5.51 8.60 23.19
CA ASN A 45 4.82 9.30 22.10
C ASN A 45 3.99 10.52 22.53
N SER A 46 4.33 11.11 23.68
CA SER A 46 3.63 12.24 24.28
C SER A 46 4.60 13.38 24.53
N GLN A 47 4.16 14.62 24.28
CA GLN A 47 4.87 15.83 24.65
C GLN A 47 4.39 16.32 26.02
N CYS A 48 5.34 16.72 26.86
CA CYS A 48 5.07 17.41 28.12
C CYS A 48 5.27 18.91 27.94
N LYS A 49 4.28 19.70 28.30
CA LYS A 49 4.35 21.17 28.37
C LYS A 49 3.99 21.61 29.78
N VAL A 50 4.74 22.55 30.34
CA VAL A 50 4.44 23.10 31.66
C VAL A 50 3.26 24.07 31.53
N SER A 51 2.19 23.85 32.29
CA SER A 51 1.02 24.73 32.34
C SER A 51 0.81 25.17 33.79
N GLY A 52 1.32 26.36 34.13
CA GLY A 52 1.42 26.81 35.53
C GLY A 52 2.50 26.03 36.27
N ASP A 53 2.17 25.46 37.43
CA ASP A 53 3.05 24.58 38.21
C ASP A 53 2.82 23.08 37.91
N SER A 54 1.98 22.74 36.92
CA SER A 54 1.63 21.35 36.60
C SER A 54 2.08 20.92 35.19
N PRO A 55 2.42 19.63 34.99
CA PRO A 55 2.71 19.10 33.67
C PRO A 55 1.40 18.90 32.89
N SER A 56 1.35 19.41 31.66
CA SER A 56 0.29 19.18 30.69
C SER A 56 0.80 18.24 29.61
N CYS A 57 0.14 17.09 29.45
CA CYS A 57 0.52 16.06 28.50
C CYS A 57 -0.39 16.11 27.27
N SER A 58 0.19 16.01 26.08
CA SER A 58 -0.56 15.75 24.84
C SER A 58 0.18 14.75 23.97
N CYS A 59 -0.51 14.04 23.07
CA CYS A 59 0.19 13.18 22.10
C CYS A 59 1.07 14.04 21.16
N LEU A 60 2.14 13.44 20.67
CA LEU A 60 2.92 14.00 19.56
C LEU A 60 2.04 14.11 18.30
N PRO A 61 2.42 14.97 17.33
CA PRO A 61 1.77 14.99 16.02
C PRO A 61 1.71 13.57 15.44
N ASP A 62 0.60 13.22 14.82
CA ASP A 62 0.32 11.91 14.20
C ASP A 62 0.06 10.72 15.14
N PHE A 63 0.14 10.93 16.46
CA PHE A 63 -0.29 9.94 17.44
C PHE A 63 -1.70 10.26 17.94
N ILE A 64 -2.50 9.21 18.10
CA ILE A 64 -3.90 9.29 18.55
C ILE A 64 -4.05 8.75 19.97
N GLY A 65 -5.12 9.17 20.63
CA GLY A 65 -5.48 8.74 21.98
C GLY A 65 -5.23 9.82 23.03
N THR A 66 -4.92 9.39 24.25
CA THR A 66 -4.69 10.29 25.38
C THR A 66 -3.47 9.80 26.15
N PRO A 67 -2.51 10.69 26.49
CA PRO A 67 -1.35 10.33 27.31
C PRO A 67 -1.78 9.62 28.60
N PRO A 68 -1.05 8.59 29.06
CA PRO A 68 0.23 8.09 28.53
C PRO A 68 0.09 7.07 27.38
N ASN A 69 -1.14 6.76 26.94
CA ASN A 69 -1.44 5.71 25.95
C ASN A 69 -1.54 6.27 24.53
N CYS A 70 -0.62 7.15 24.14
CA CYS A 70 -0.55 7.66 22.78
C CYS A 70 -0.01 6.56 21.86
N ARG A 71 -0.79 6.22 20.83
CA ARG A 71 -0.48 5.16 19.87
C ARG A 71 -0.53 5.71 18.44
N PRO A 72 0.21 5.11 17.49
CA PRO A 72 0.06 5.47 16.09
C PRO A 72 -1.37 5.19 15.59
N GLU A 73 -1.71 5.74 14.43
CA GLU A 73 -3.01 5.49 13.78
C GLU A 73 -3.22 3.99 13.50
N CYS A 74 -2.17 3.30 13.05
CA CYS A 74 -2.17 1.85 12.85
C CYS A 74 -0.79 1.25 13.18
N VAL A 75 -0.80 -0.01 13.59
CA VAL A 75 0.37 -0.89 13.70
C VAL A 75 0.25 -2.05 12.71
N SER A 76 -0.98 -2.46 12.40
CA SER A 76 -1.30 -3.50 11.43
C SER A 76 -2.33 -3.03 10.40
N ASN A 77 -2.32 -3.66 9.22
CA ASN A 77 -3.29 -3.41 8.15
C ASN A 77 -4.74 -3.59 8.62
N SER A 78 -5.00 -4.52 9.55
CA SER A 78 -6.34 -4.79 10.09
C SER A 78 -6.97 -3.61 10.84
N GLU A 79 -6.18 -2.61 11.23
CA GLU A 79 -6.68 -1.38 11.87
C GLU A 79 -7.14 -0.34 10.83
N CYS A 80 -6.77 -0.51 9.57
CA CYS A 80 -7.18 0.34 8.47
C CYS A 80 -8.45 -0.18 7.78
N SER A 81 -9.13 0.69 7.05
CA SER A 81 -10.19 0.26 6.13
C SER A 81 -9.61 -0.68 5.05
N SER A 82 -10.45 -1.53 4.45
CA SER A 82 -10.05 -2.53 3.44
C SER A 82 -9.36 -1.94 2.20
N HIS A 83 -9.64 -0.67 1.90
CA HIS A 83 -9.05 0.10 0.80
C HIS A 83 -7.77 0.85 1.16
N LEU A 84 -7.28 0.74 2.39
CA LEU A 84 -6.06 1.40 2.87
C LEU A 84 -5.09 0.36 3.43
N ALA A 85 -3.82 0.69 3.52
CA ALA A 85 -2.79 -0.14 4.14
C ALA A 85 -2.06 0.64 5.24
N CYS A 86 -1.51 -0.07 6.23
CA CYS A 86 -0.71 0.55 7.26
C CYS A 86 0.70 0.82 6.72
N ILE A 87 0.97 2.07 6.33
CA ILE A 87 2.24 2.50 5.75
C ILE A 87 2.81 3.61 6.62
N ASN A 88 3.98 3.35 7.22
CA ASN A 88 4.64 4.27 8.16
C ASN A 88 3.71 4.70 9.30
N GLN A 89 3.06 3.71 9.94
CA GLN A 89 2.17 3.91 11.10
C GLN A 89 0.91 4.75 10.81
N LYS A 90 0.54 4.88 9.54
CA LYS A 90 -0.65 5.60 9.07
C LYS A 90 -1.43 4.79 8.04
N CYS A 91 -2.74 4.94 8.03
CA CYS A 91 -3.60 4.31 7.03
C CYS A 91 -3.54 5.12 5.74
N LYS A 92 -2.86 4.59 4.72
CA LYS A 92 -2.65 5.27 3.43
C LYS A 92 -3.02 4.36 2.26
N ASP A 93 -3.35 4.98 1.13
CA ASP A 93 -3.56 4.25 -0.12
C ASP A 93 -2.22 3.66 -0.61
N PRO A 94 -2.10 2.32 -0.80
CA PRO A 94 -0.91 1.69 -1.34
C PRO A 94 -0.76 1.81 -2.87
N CYS A 95 -1.77 2.31 -3.59
CA CYS A 95 -1.73 2.38 -5.06
C CYS A 95 -0.71 3.34 -5.69
N PRO A 96 -0.47 4.56 -5.16
CA PRO A 96 0.43 5.52 -5.79
C PRO A 96 1.84 4.97 -6.01
N GLY A 97 2.27 4.88 -7.28
CA GLY A 97 3.60 4.41 -7.67
C GLY A 97 3.78 2.89 -7.74
N THR A 98 2.72 2.10 -7.58
CA THR A 98 2.80 0.64 -7.60
C THR A 98 2.56 0.00 -8.97
N CYS A 99 1.62 0.54 -9.76
CA CYS A 99 1.24 -0.03 -11.05
C CYS A 99 1.93 0.65 -12.23
N GLY A 100 2.12 -0.12 -13.31
CA GLY A 100 2.73 0.34 -14.55
C GLY A 100 1.83 1.25 -15.39
N ALA A 101 2.36 1.74 -16.51
CA ALA A 101 1.59 2.58 -17.44
C ALA A 101 0.41 1.81 -18.07
N ASN A 102 -0.72 2.50 -18.25
CA ASN A 102 -1.98 1.92 -18.76
C ASN A 102 -2.53 0.76 -17.90
N ALA A 103 -2.16 0.70 -16.62
CA ALA A 103 -2.74 -0.20 -15.63
C ALA A 103 -3.61 0.58 -14.63
N MET A 104 -4.71 -0.04 -14.22
CA MET A 104 -5.57 0.42 -13.14
C MET A 104 -5.13 -0.25 -11.83
N CYS A 105 -4.93 0.56 -10.78
CA CYS A 105 -4.71 0.04 -9.44
C CYS A 105 -6.04 -0.08 -8.69
N ARG A 106 -6.24 -1.21 -8.01
CA ARG A 106 -7.30 -1.39 -7.02
C ARG A 106 -6.73 -2.01 -5.76
N VAL A 107 -7.22 -1.58 -4.60
CA VAL A 107 -6.79 -2.14 -3.31
C VAL A 107 -7.72 -3.29 -2.93
N VAL A 108 -7.14 -4.47 -2.73
CA VAL A 108 -7.84 -5.68 -2.28
C VAL A 108 -7.19 -6.13 -1.00
N SER A 109 -7.93 -6.12 0.11
CA SER A 109 -7.44 -6.56 1.43
C SER A 109 -6.11 -5.91 1.82
N HIS A 110 -6.05 -4.57 1.75
CA HIS A 110 -4.84 -3.77 2.04
C HIS A 110 -3.66 -3.98 1.08
N THR A 111 -3.83 -4.74 0.00
CA THR A 111 -2.79 -4.97 -1.01
C THR A 111 -3.16 -4.31 -2.34
N PRO A 112 -2.21 -3.62 -2.99
CA PRO A 112 -2.44 -3.07 -4.32
C PRO A 112 -2.46 -4.20 -5.35
N GLN A 113 -3.49 -4.23 -6.18
CA GLN A 113 -3.62 -5.11 -7.32
C GLN A 113 -3.67 -4.28 -8.60
N CYS A 114 -2.74 -4.56 -9.50
CA CYS A 114 -2.65 -3.91 -10.81
C CYS A 114 -3.33 -4.77 -11.87
N VAL A 115 -4.16 -4.14 -12.71
CA VAL A 115 -4.83 -4.80 -13.85
C VAL A 115 -4.75 -3.88 -15.06
N CYS A 116 -4.45 -4.42 -16.24
CA CYS A 116 -4.48 -3.61 -17.46
C CYS A 116 -5.87 -3.03 -17.71
N VAL A 117 -5.91 -1.78 -18.18
CA VAL A 117 -7.19 -1.16 -18.58
C VAL A 117 -7.80 -1.92 -19.76
N VAL A 118 -9.11 -1.81 -19.94
CA VAL A 118 -9.83 -2.51 -21.01
C VAL A 118 -9.22 -2.16 -22.38
N GLY A 119 -8.94 -3.19 -23.18
CA GLY A 119 -8.28 -3.04 -24.49
C GLY A 119 -6.75 -3.00 -24.43
N TYR A 120 -6.14 -3.21 -23.26
CA TYR A 120 -4.70 -3.37 -23.09
C TYR A 120 -4.36 -4.74 -22.51
N THR A 121 -3.17 -5.24 -22.85
CA THR A 121 -2.62 -6.52 -22.41
C THR A 121 -1.14 -6.37 -22.01
N GLY A 122 -0.53 -7.37 -21.40
CA GLY A 122 0.86 -7.34 -20.92
C GLY A 122 0.99 -7.41 -19.40
N ASP A 123 2.09 -6.87 -18.86
CA ASP A 123 2.39 -6.88 -17.43
C ASP A 123 1.89 -5.58 -16.76
N PRO A 124 0.89 -5.65 -15.85
CA PRO A 124 0.31 -4.47 -15.22
C PRO A 124 1.21 -3.81 -14.17
N PHE A 125 2.30 -4.44 -13.73
CA PHE A 125 3.29 -3.82 -12.84
C PHE A 125 4.38 -3.09 -13.62
N VAL A 126 4.62 -3.46 -14.88
CA VAL A 126 5.63 -2.83 -15.75
C VAL A 126 4.96 -1.85 -16.70
N GLN A 127 4.16 -2.37 -17.64
CA GLN A 127 3.47 -1.60 -18.67
C GLN A 127 2.46 -2.48 -19.41
N CYS A 128 1.24 -1.96 -19.57
CA CYS A 128 0.27 -2.54 -20.46
C CYS A 128 0.36 -1.90 -21.86
N ILE A 129 0.27 -2.73 -22.89
CA ILE A 129 0.29 -2.36 -24.30
C ILE A 129 -1.09 -2.54 -24.92
N LEU A 130 -1.42 -1.74 -25.94
CA LEU A 130 -2.70 -1.86 -26.63
C LEU A 130 -2.86 -3.27 -27.19
N GLN A 131 -3.97 -3.93 -26.88
CA GLN A 131 -4.29 -5.24 -27.41
C GLN A 131 -4.49 -5.11 -28.92
N GLN A 132 -3.59 -5.72 -29.69
CA GLN A 132 -3.74 -5.77 -31.14
C GLN A 132 -4.98 -6.62 -31.43
N ALA A 133 -5.83 -6.13 -32.33
CA ALA A 133 -6.90 -6.95 -32.88
C ALA A 133 -6.23 -8.19 -33.47
N GLU A 134 -6.69 -9.38 -33.07
CA GLU A 134 -6.19 -10.60 -33.69
C GLU A 134 -6.37 -10.46 -35.20
N PRO A 135 -5.36 -10.81 -36.01
CA PRO A 135 -5.53 -10.82 -37.45
C PRO A 135 -6.72 -11.73 -37.74
N ILE A 136 -7.69 -11.21 -38.48
CA ILE A 136 -8.81 -12.00 -38.98
C ILE A 136 -8.17 -13.13 -39.77
N GLN A 137 -8.15 -14.32 -39.21
CA GLN A 137 -7.59 -15.48 -39.88
C GLN A 137 -8.59 -15.79 -40.99
N GLU A 138 -8.30 -15.30 -42.20
CA GLU A 138 -9.16 -15.56 -43.34
C GLU A 138 -9.28 -17.08 -43.48
N ILE A 139 -10.49 -17.57 -43.28
CA ILE A 139 -10.83 -18.98 -43.41
C ILE A 139 -10.69 -19.28 -44.89
N SER A 140 -9.48 -19.63 -45.32
CA SER A 140 -9.22 -20.08 -46.69
C SER A 140 -9.93 -21.41 -46.85
N THR A 141 -11.10 -21.37 -47.48
CA THR A 141 -11.83 -22.59 -47.81
C THR A 141 -11.09 -23.29 -48.95
N PRO A 142 -11.28 -24.60 -49.15
CA PRO A 142 -10.63 -25.33 -50.24
C PRO A 142 -10.93 -24.83 -51.66
N CYS A 143 -11.91 -23.93 -51.82
CA CYS A 143 -12.25 -23.28 -53.09
C CYS A 143 -11.95 -21.77 -53.13
N THR A 144 -11.31 -21.19 -52.11
CA THR A 144 -10.87 -19.78 -52.08
C THR A 144 -9.42 -19.65 -51.61
N PRO A 145 -8.46 -19.39 -52.54
CA PRO A 145 -8.63 -19.28 -53.99
C PRO A 145 -8.96 -20.63 -54.64
N SER A 146 -9.66 -20.63 -55.78
CA SER A 146 -10.06 -21.87 -56.48
C SER A 146 -8.83 -22.63 -56.97
N PRO A 147 -8.68 -23.93 -56.64
CA PRO A 147 -7.61 -24.79 -57.17
C PRO A 147 -7.89 -25.31 -58.59
N CYS A 148 -9.05 -24.98 -59.17
CA CYS A 148 -9.48 -25.49 -60.47
C CYS A 148 -8.94 -24.68 -61.64
N GLY A 149 -8.72 -25.36 -62.77
CA GLY A 149 -8.28 -24.74 -64.02
C GLY A 149 -9.37 -23.89 -64.68
N SER A 150 -9.02 -23.25 -65.80
CA SER A 150 -9.95 -22.43 -66.57
C SER A 150 -11.22 -23.21 -66.99
N ASN A 151 -12.39 -22.56 -66.93
CA ASN A 151 -13.69 -23.16 -67.24
C ASN A 151 -14.09 -24.38 -66.40
N ALA A 152 -13.52 -24.50 -65.19
CA ALA A 152 -13.93 -25.47 -64.19
C ALA A 152 -14.50 -24.79 -62.93
N VAL A 153 -15.48 -25.42 -62.30
CA VAL A 153 -16.09 -24.99 -61.04
C VAL A 153 -15.53 -25.81 -59.89
N CYS A 154 -15.13 -25.13 -58.81
CA CYS A 154 -14.73 -25.76 -57.55
C CYS A 154 -15.96 -26.03 -56.68
N ARG A 155 -16.06 -27.24 -56.11
CA ARG A 155 -17.02 -27.59 -55.06
C ARG A 155 -16.29 -28.27 -53.92
N GLU A 156 -16.64 -27.93 -52.69
CA GLU A 156 -16.07 -28.59 -51.53
C GLU A 156 -16.63 -30.02 -51.38
N GLN A 157 -15.73 -31.01 -51.33
CA GLN A 157 -16.06 -32.41 -51.10
C GLN A 157 -15.08 -32.98 -50.07
N ASN A 158 -15.60 -33.45 -48.93
CA ASN A 158 -14.80 -34.01 -47.83
C ASN A 158 -13.68 -33.07 -47.31
N GLY A 159 -13.92 -31.76 -47.29
CA GLY A 159 -12.91 -30.78 -46.85
C GLY A 159 -11.80 -30.49 -47.85
N ALA A 160 -11.93 -30.95 -49.10
CA ALA A 160 -11.04 -30.62 -50.21
C ALA A 160 -11.83 -29.97 -51.37
N GLY A 161 -11.15 -29.16 -52.18
CA GLY A 161 -11.72 -28.55 -53.38
C GLY A 161 -11.74 -29.57 -54.53
N ALA A 162 -12.92 -30.01 -54.92
CA ALA A 162 -13.11 -30.89 -56.07
C ALA A 162 -13.50 -30.08 -57.30
N CYS A 163 -12.79 -30.30 -58.41
CA CYS A 163 -12.98 -29.54 -59.64
C CYS A 163 -13.82 -30.31 -60.66
N THR A 164 -14.73 -29.62 -61.35
CA THR A 164 -15.53 -30.18 -62.44
C THR A 164 -15.65 -29.18 -63.58
N CYS A 165 -15.57 -29.61 -64.84
CA CYS A 165 -15.77 -28.70 -65.98
C CYS A 165 -17.18 -28.11 -65.98
N LEU A 166 -17.31 -26.88 -66.49
CA LEU A 166 -18.63 -26.29 -66.78
C LEU A 166 -19.36 -27.11 -67.88
N PRO A 167 -20.70 -27.01 -67.97
CA PRO A 167 -21.45 -27.65 -69.05
C PRO A 167 -20.90 -27.27 -70.42
N ASP A 168 -20.82 -28.23 -71.34
CA ASP A 168 -20.28 -28.08 -72.71
C ASP A 168 -18.76 -27.85 -72.80
N TYR A 169 -18.04 -27.99 -71.68
CA TYR A 169 -16.58 -28.00 -71.64
C TYR A 169 -16.03 -29.38 -71.29
N ILE A 170 -15.03 -29.83 -72.03
CA ILE A 170 -14.32 -31.10 -71.82
C ILE A 170 -12.83 -30.87 -71.54
N GLY A 171 -12.23 -31.76 -70.75
CA GLY A 171 -10.82 -31.68 -70.38
C GLY A 171 -10.58 -32.10 -68.94
N ASN A 172 -9.41 -31.72 -68.41
CA ASN A 172 -9.05 -31.96 -67.02
C ASN A 172 -9.48 -30.75 -66.17
N PRO A 173 -10.44 -30.87 -65.24
CA PRO A 173 -10.90 -29.75 -64.42
C PRO A 173 -9.83 -29.08 -63.55
N TYR A 174 -8.71 -29.76 -63.26
CA TYR A 174 -7.61 -29.19 -62.48
C TYR A 174 -6.58 -28.42 -63.34
N GLU A 175 -6.53 -28.67 -64.65
CA GLU A 175 -5.60 -28.00 -65.57
C GLU A 175 -6.32 -26.99 -66.48
N GLY A 176 -7.57 -27.28 -66.87
CA GLY A 176 -8.43 -26.42 -67.68
C GLY A 176 -9.32 -27.23 -68.62
N CYS A 177 -10.52 -26.71 -68.86
CA CYS A 177 -11.50 -27.28 -69.77
C CYS A 177 -11.65 -26.41 -71.02
N ARG A 178 -11.89 -27.06 -72.17
CA ARG A 178 -12.08 -26.41 -73.48
C ARG A 178 -13.49 -26.67 -73.99
N PRO A 179 -14.11 -25.75 -74.73
CA PRO A 179 -15.45 -25.95 -75.27
C PRO A 179 -15.44 -27.12 -76.26
N GLU A 180 -16.49 -27.94 -76.28
CA GLU A 180 -16.74 -28.87 -77.39
C GLU A 180 -17.04 -28.05 -78.65
N CYS A 181 -16.10 -28.01 -79.60
CA CYS A 181 -16.35 -27.46 -80.92
C CYS A 181 -17.31 -28.40 -81.66
N THR A 182 -18.48 -27.88 -82.05
CA THR A 182 -19.39 -28.50 -83.02
C THR A 182 -19.06 -28.07 -84.44
#